data_AF-A0A165QY13-F1
#
_entry.id   AF-A0A165QY13-F1
#
_cell.length_a   1.000
_cell.length_b   1.000
_cell.length_c   1.000
_cell.angle_alpha   90.00
_cell.angle_beta   90.00
_cell.angle_gamma   90.00
#
_symmetry.space_group_name_H-M   'P 1'
#
loop_
_entity.id
_entity.type
_entity.pdbx_description
1 polymer ?
#
loop_
_entity_poly.entity_id
_entity_poly.type
_entity_poly.pdbx_seq_one_letter_code
_entity_poly.pdbx_strand_id
1 'polypeptide(L)'
;MQFLKVISVFLLTLFSTPSISFAADSLSLSGGQQWLVFASKQDATEAVQLAEGFQEALQGTPYQDKVRVVRSENGWFGVVVGPVNFKNLQLARQQIAIDLPEDAYLSHGRRYLETVWPARNLRFGEFEAQNHFSLKLEKLRVDADLITEQADPNDEFSKNSKVQVVGWIGQNKVFSFETEPSYFPQYGQSVEVIRLARETEFPQVVIKRFTGGAHCCVEQQIITQNREGSWVMVQGAVLDGGYGYSFEDLDGDGTLELVSADSSFFYLFAPYAGSFAPLYIEKLYYDEITDVNMDPVYQPAFRKELAYLEELAGAEKSLWGENGFLACWAALRARLGDGMAAVAQATERSRSDQEDFRKYACPDGAPSSKCDYENAVALPFPVGLTVHLIERGYLPVQPLR
;
A
#
# COMPACT_ATOMS: atom_id res chain seq x y z
N MET A 1 -21.18 -71.22 -20.65
CA MET A 1 -20.30 -70.04 -20.83
C MET A 1 -20.91 -68.88 -20.05
N GLN A 2 -20.48 -68.71 -18.80
CA GLN A 2 -20.92 -67.64 -17.89
C GLN A 2 -20.24 -66.33 -18.29
N PHE A 3 -21.02 -65.32 -18.67
CA PHE A 3 -20.54 -63.95 -18.81
C PHE A 3 -20.70 -63.23 -17.46
N LEU A 4 -19.56 -62.91 -16.84
CA LEU A 4 -19.42 -62.03 -15.69
C LEU A 4 -19.93 -60.62 -16.06
N LYS A 5 -20.93 -60.10 -15.36
CA LYS A 5 -21.24 -58.66 -15.32
C LYS A 5 -20.42 -58.03 -14.20
N VAL A 6 -19.40 -57.26 -14.56
CA VAL A 6 -18.68 -56.37 -13.63
C VAL A 6 -19.54 -55.11 -13.45
N ILE A 7 -20.02 -54.90 -12.23
CA ILE A 7 -20.67 -53.64 -11.81
C ILE A 7 -19.56 -52.78 -11.20
N SER A 8 -19.15 -51.73 -11.91
CA SER A 8 -18.25 -50.70 -11.38
C SER A 8 -19.03 -49.76 -10.47
N VAL A 9 -18.75 -49.82 -9.17
CA VAL A 9 -19.23 -48.84 -8.19
C VAL A 9 -18.32 -47.62 -8.27
N PHE A 10 -18.82 -46.49 -8.76
CA PHE A 10 -18.17 -45.19 -8.65
C PHE A 10 -18.39 -44.67 -7.22
N LEU A 11 -17.36 -44.75 -6.37
CA LEU A 11 -17.32 -44.03 -5.10
C LEU A 11 -16.96 -42.57 -5.40
N LEU A 12 -17.93 -41.66 -5.29
CA LEU A 12 -17.66 -40.22 -5.20
C LEU A 12 -17.05 -39.90 -3.83
N THR A 13 -15.73 -39.77 -3.77
CA THR A 13 -15.05 -39.14 -2.63
C THR A 13 -15.22 -37.63 -2.73
N LEU A 14 -16.17 -37.09 -1.97
CA LEU A 14 -16.29 -35.66 -1.69
C LEU A 14 -15.01 -35.20 -0.98
N PHE A 15 -14.16 -34.45 -1.68
CA PHE A 15 -13.10 -33.65 -1.05
C PHE A 15 -13.77 -32.50 -0.30
N SER A 16 -13.97 -32.67 1.01
CA SER A 16 -14.28 -31.56 1.90
C SER A 16 -13.02 -30.70 2.04
N THR A 17 -12.99 -29.56 1.35
CA THR A 17 -12.02 -28.50 1.66
C THR A 17 -12.32 -28.00 3.07
N PRO A 18 -11.34 -27.95 3.99
CA PRO A 18 -11.57 -27.38 5.31
C PRO A 18 -11.74 -25.87 5.16
N SER A 19 -12.97 -25.38 5.32
CA SER A 19 -13.24 -23.97 5.52
C SER A 19 -12.65 -23.57 6.86
N ILE A 20 -11.62 -22.70 6.84
CA ILE A 20 -11.09 -22.08 8.05
C ILE A 20 -12.21 -21.21 8.63
N SER A 21 -12.87 -21.70 9.68
CA SER A 21 -13.87 -20.94 10.40
C SER A 21 -13.14 -19.90 11.26
N PHE A 22 -13.04 -18.66 10.79
CA PHE A 22 -12.71 -17.54 11.65
C PHE A 22 -13.74 -17.45 12.78
N ALA A 23 -13.31 -17.14 14.00
CA ALA A 23 -14.24 -16.87 15.09
C ALA A 23 -15.21 -15.76 14.64
N ALA A 24 -16.51 -16.04 14.65
CA ALA A 24 -17.52 -15.10 14.21
C ALA A 24 -17.61 -13.94 15.20
N ASP A 25 -16.89 -12.86 14.94
CA ASP A 25 -17.15 -11.57 15.56
C ASP A 25 -18.64 -11.24 15.38
N SER A 26 -19.34 -10.91 16.46
CA SER A 26 -20.75 -10.52 16.39
C SER A 26 -20.89 -9.27 15.54
N LEU A 27 -21.46 -9.41 14.34
CA LEU A 27 -21.73 -8.28 13.43
C LEU A 27 -22.90 -7.41 13.90
N SER A 28 -23.69 -7.89 14.87
CA SER A 28 -24.69 -7.07 15.56
C SER A 28 -24.05 -6.30 16.70
N LEU A 29 -24.01 -4.97 16.58
CA LEU A 29 -23.39 -4.05 17.54
C LEU A 29 -24.41 -3.52 18.57
N SER A 30 -23.91 -3.16 19.75
CA SER A 30 -24.71 -2.65 20.87
C SER A 30 -23.97 -1.51 21.62
N GLY A 31 -24.58 -0.93 22.65
CA GLY A 31 -23.89 0.05 23.51
C GLY A 31 -23.48 1.37 22.83
N GLY A 32 -24.21 1.81 21.79
CA GLY A 32 -23.88 3.02 21.02
C GLY A 32 -22.91 2.79 19.87
N GLN A 33 -22.38 1.57 19.72
CA GLN A 33 -21.56 1.21 18.57
C GLN A 33 -22.40 0.97 17.32
N GLN A 34 -21.89 1.44 16.19
CA GLN A 34 -22.49 1.31 14.87
C GLN A 34 -21.43 0.97 13.82
N TRP A 35 -21.90 0.47 12.69
CA TRP A 35 -21.16 0.41 11.42
C TRP A 35 -21.48 1.67 10.65
N LEU A 36 -20.47 2.36 10.16
CA LEU A 36 -20.64 3.33 9.10
C LEU A 36 -20.61 2.60 7.76
N VAL A 37 -21.72 2.61 7.04
CA VAL A 37 -21.87 1.94 5.75
C VAL A 37 -21.55 2.96 4.66
N PHE A 38 -20.53 2.66 3.84
CA PHE A 38 -20.13 3.50 2.72
C PHE A 38 -20.90 3.18 1.44
N ALA A 39 -21.13 1.90 1.18
CA ALA A 39 -21.77 1.45 -0.04
C ALA A 39 -22.44 0.08 0.18
N SER A 40 -23.34 -0.27 -0.73
CA SER A 40 -23.87 -1.62 -0.83
C SER A 40 -23.90 -2.08 -2.30
N LYS A 41 -23.40 -3.29 -2.55
CA LYS A 41 -23.28 -3.90 -3.89
C LYS A 41 -23.91 -5.28 -3.92
N GLN A 42 -24.36 -5.69 -5.10
CA GLN A 42 -24.90 -7.03 -5.32
C GLN A 42 -23.79 -8.06 -5.57
N ASP A 43 -22.67 -7.61 -6.13
CA ASP A 43 -21.50 -8.42 -6.39
C ASP A 43 -20.45 -8.26 -5.29
N ALA A 44 -19.86 -9.37 -4.86
CA ALA A 44 -18.87 -9.38 -3.78
C ALA A 44 -17.54 -8.77 -4.23
N THR A 45 -17.13 -9.02 -5.47
CA THR A 45 -15.87 -8.49 -6.02
C THR A 45 -15.94 -6.98 -6.16
N GLU A 46 -17.06 -6.43 -6.65
CA GLU A 46 -17.27 -4.98 -6.69
C GLU A 46 -17.24 -4.35 -5.28
N ALA A 47 -17.82 -5.03 -4.29
CA ALA A 47 -17.80 -4.54 -2.91
C ALA A 47 -16.38 -4.51 -2.33
N VAL A 48 -15.57 -5.54 -2.60
CA VAL A 48 -14.17 -5.61 -2.16
C VAL A 48 -13.34 -4.52 -2.83
N GLN A 49 -13.50 -4.32 -4.14
CA GLN A 49 -12.80 -3.25 -4.86
C GLN A 49 -13.09 -1.86 -4.28
N LEU A 50 -14.35 -1.59 -3.93
CA LEU A 50 -14.69 -0.35 -3.24
C LEU A 50 -14.10 -0.27 -1.84
N ALA A 51 -14.09 -1.38 -1.09
CA ALA A 51 -13.51 -1.43 0.25
C ALA A 51 -12.01 -1.13 0.24
N GLU A 52 -11.27 -1.66 -0.74
CA GLU A 52 -9.85 -1.36 -0.94
C GLU A 52 -9.62 0.13 -1.19
N GLY A 53 -10.41 0.75 -2.09
CA GLY A 53 -10.30 2.19 -2.35
C GLY A 53 -10.63 3.06 -1.12
N PHE A 54 -11.64 2.69 -0.34
CA PHE A 54 -11.92 3.38 0.93
C PHE A 54 -10.84 3.14 1.98
N GLN A 55 -10.22 1.96 2.01
CA GLN A 55 -9.11 1.67 2.91
C GLN A 55 -7.88 2.51 2.59
N GLU A 56 -7.58 2.70 1.31
CA GLU A 56 -6.55 3.63 0.85
C GLU A 56 -6.87 5.08 1.26
N ALA A 57 -8.10 5.55 0.98
CA ALA A 57 -8.53 6.90 1.33
C ALA A 57 -8.48 7.18 2.85
N LEU A 58 -8.62 6.15 3.68
CA LEU A 58 -8.57 6.24 5.13
C LEU A 58 -7.18 6.08 5.72
N GLN A 59 -6.12 5.94 4.92
CA GLN A 59 -4.75 5.83 5.43
C GLN A 59 -4.39 6.97 6.38
N GLY A 60 -3.61 6.64 7.41
CA GLY A 60 -3.21 7.59 8.45
C GLY A 60 -4.33 7.98 9.41
N THR A 61 -5.56 7.49 9.21
CA THR A 61 -6.68 7.73 10.13
C THR A 61 -6.83 6.58 11.13
N PRO A 62 -7.46 6.84 12.30
CA PRO A 62 -7.85 5.78 13.25
C PRO A 62 -8.88 4.75 12.71
N TYR A 63 -9.27 4.84 11.44
CA TYR A 63 -10.24 3.98 10.78
C TYR A 63 -9.65 3.09 9.69
N GLN A 64 -8.37 3.27 9.32
CA GLN A 64 -7.72 2.56 8.21
C GLN A 64 -7.77 1.02 8.33
N ASP A 65 -7.74 0.52 9.57
CA ASP A 65 -7.78 -0.90 9.91
C ASP A 65 -9.20 -1.42 10.17
N LYS A 66 -10.24 -0.61 9.94
CA LYS A 66 -11.64 -0.94 10.31
C LYS A 66 -12.57 -1.13 9.12
N VAL A 67 -12.07 -1.00 7.89
CA VAL A 67 -12.85 -1.28 6.68
C VAL A 67 -13.11 -2.78 6.57
N ARG A 68 -14.33 -3.18 6.23
CA ARG A 68 -14.77 -4.57 6.05
C ARG A 68 -15.81 -4.66 4.94
N VAL A 69 -15.95 -5.85 4.36
CA VAL A 69 -17.13 -6.19 3.54
C VAL A 69 -17.93 -7.26 4.27
N VAL A 70 -19.22 -7.01 4.44
CA VAL A 70 -20.15 -7.90 5.13
C VAL A 70 -21.30 -8.32 4.22
N ARG A 71 -21.69 -9.59 4.24
CA ARG A 71 -22.89 -10.07 3.55
C ARG A 71 -24.11 -9.87 4.42
N SER A 72 -25.16 -9.30 3.86
CA SER A 72 -26.45 -9.08 4.51
C SER A 72 -27.47 -10.17 4.18
N GLU A 73 -28.51 -10.31 5.00
CA GLU A 73 -29.62 -11.27 4.81
C GLU A 73 -30.32 -11.16 3.45
N ASN A 74 -30.35 -9.97 2.84
CA ASN A 74 -30.93 -9.73 1.52
C ASN A 74 -30.00 -10.14 0.36
N GLY A 75 -28.84 -10.73 0.65
CA GLY A 75 -27.85 -11.16 -0.34
C GLY A 75 -26.90 -10.06 -0.82
N TRP A 76 -27.05 -8.82 -0.37
CA TRP A 76 -26.16 -7.72 -0.74
C TRP A 76 -24.91 -7.68 0.15
N PHE A 77 -23.84 -7.10 -0.38
CA PHE A 77 -22.57 -6.89 0.29
C PHE A 77 -22.46 -5.43 0.71
N GLY A 78 -22.29 -5.16 2.00
CA GLY A 78 -22.08 -3.82 2.54
C GLY A 78 -20.60 -3.55 2.75
N VAL A 79 -20.11 -2.41 2.24
CA VAL A 79 -18.79 -1.88 2.56
C VAL A 79 -18.93 -1.03 3.81
N VAL A 80 -18.27 -1.42 4.90
CA VAL A 80 -18.50 -0.84 6.23
C VAL A 80 -17.20 -0.48 6.93
N VAL A 81 -17.25 0.53 7.79
CA VAL A 81 -16.20 0.88 8.74
C VAL A 81 -16.73 0.77 10.16
N GLY A 82 -16.00 0.06 11.01
CA GLY A 82 -16.27 0.05 12.45
C GLY A 82 -15.76 -1.16 13.22
N PRO A 83 -16.22 -1.31 14.48
CA PRO A 83 -17.21 -0.47 15.15
C PRO A 83 -16.80 1.01 15.31
N VAL A 84 -17.75 1.93 15.14
CA VAL A 84 -17.60 3.38 15.37
C VAL A 84 -18.64 3.90 16.39
N ASN A 85 -18.36 5.06 16.99
CA ASN A 85 -19.19 5.68 18.03
C ASN A 85 -19.75 7.06 17.62
N PHE A 86 -19.96 7.29 16.32
CA PHE A 86 -20.54 8.55 15.86
C PHE A 86 -21.98 8.69 16.33
N LYS A 87 -22.35 9.85 16.89
CA LYS A 87 -23.73 10.08 17.36
C LYS A 87 -24.74 10.18 16.21
N ASN A 88 -24.31 10.64 15.05
CA ASN A 88 -25.11 10.76 13.82
C ASN A 88 -24.18 10.85 12.60
N LEU A 89 -24.76 10.73 11.40
CA LEU A 89 -24.02 10.74 10.13
C LEU A 89 -23.32 12.08 9.84
N GLN A 90 -23.89 13.21 10.29
CA GLN A 90 -23.28 14.53 10.07
C GLN A 90 -21.94 14.64 10.80
N LEU A 91 -21.87 14.15 12.05
CA LEU A 91 -20.62 14.08 12.80
C LEU A 91 -19.64 13.07 12.19
N ALA A 92 -20.14 11.94 11.66
CA ALA A 92 -19.28 11.00 10.95
C ALA A 92 -18.58 11.67 9.76
N ARG A 93 -19.32 12.41 8.93
CA ARG A 93 -18.78 13.18 7.79
C ARG A 93 -17.73 14.21 8.22
N GLN A 94 -17.91 14.86 9.36
CA GLN A 94 -16.95 15.85 9.87
C GLN A 94 -15.68 15.21 10.42
N GLN A 95 -15.75 13.99 10.94
CA GLN A 95 -14.66 13.36 11.70
C GLN A 95 -13.85 12.34 10.89
N ILE A 96 -14.39 11.78 9.81
CA ILE A 96 -13.74 10.69 9.07
C ILE A 96 -12.75 11.16 8.00
N ALA A 97 -12.59 12.48 7.81
CA ALA A 97 -11.60 13.11 6.92
C ALA A 97 -11.59 12.61 5.45
N ILE A 98 -12.67 11.95 5.01
CA ILE A 98 -12.91 11.54 3.62
C ILE A 98 -14.32 11.95 3.19
N ASP A 99 -14.51 12.13 1.89
CA ASP A 99 -15.82 12.38 1.31
C ASP A 99 -16.65 11.09 1.32
N LEU A 100 -17.63 11.04 2.21
CA LEU A 100 -18.57 9.92 2.28
C LEU A 100 -19.58 10.00 1.13
N PRO A 101 -19.94 8.86 0.49
CA PRO A 101 -21.04 8.79 -0.47
C PRO A 101 -22.33 9.38 0.09
N GLU A 102 -23.16 10.02 -0.75
CA GLU A 102 -24.40 10.68 -0.30
C GLU A 102 -25.34 9.72 0.46
N ASP A 103 -25.38 8.46 0.03
CA ASP A 103 -26.21 7.40 0.57
C ASP A 103 -25.57 6.65 1.76
N ALA A 104 -24.42 7.10 2.27
CA ALA A 104 -23.81 6.54 3.46
C ALA A 104 -24.75 6.62 4.68
N TYR A 105 -24.73 5.61 5.56
CA TYR A 105 -25.61 5.57 6.73
C TYR A 105 -25.01 4.79 7.91
N LEU A 106 -25.57 4.95 9.10
CA LEU A 106 -25.17 4.21 10.31
C LEU A 106 -26.08 3.00 10.53
N SER A 107 -25.49 1.84 10.82
CA SER A 107 -26.18 0.56 10.99
C SER A 107 -25.74 -0.15 12.27
N HIS A 108 -26.66 -0.81 12.96
CA HIS A 108 -26.28 -1.72 14.06
C HIS A 108 -25.89 -3.13 13.57
N GLY A 109 -25.95 -3.40 12.26
CA GLY A 109 -25.52 -4.68 11.68
C GLY A 109 -26.38 -5.89 12.04
N ARG A 110 -27.62 -5.68 12.54
CA ARG A 110 -28.53 -6.77 12.97
C ARG A 110 -28.88 -7.78 11.87
N ARG A 111 -28.69 -7.42 10.61
CA ARG A 111 -28.97 -8.25 9.42
C ARG A 111 -27.70 -8.68 8.68
N TYR A 112 -26.53 -8.49 9.29
CA TYR A 112 -25.27 -8.96 8.73
C TYR A 112 -25.04 -10.40 9.13
N LEU A 113 -24.74 -11.24 8.14
CA LEU A 113 -24.59 -12.68 8.28
C LEU A 113 -23.13 -13.07 8.53
N GLU A 114 -22.23 -12.54 7.71
CA GLU A 114 -20.80 -12.88 7.78
C GLU A 114 -19.94 -11.75 7.20
N THR A 115 -18.67 -11.76 7.57
CA THR A 115 -17.62 -10.94 6.94
C THR A 115 -17.06 -11.71 5.76
N VAL A 116 -17.11 -11.13 4.56
CA VAL A 116 -16.53 -11.73 3.35
C VAL A 116 -15.15 -11.16 3.01
N TRP A 117 -14.85 -9.97 3.53
CA TRP A 117 -13.52 -9.37 3.47
C TRP A 117 -13.21 -8.71 4.83
N PRO A 118 -12.24 -9.25 5.58
CA PRO A 118 -11.99 -8.85 6.96
C PRO A 118 -11.23 -7.52 7.06
N ALA A 119 -11.37 -6.89 8.22
CA ALA A 119 -10.52 -5.78 8.61
C ALA A 119 -9.07 -6.25 8.76
N ARG A 120 -8.11 -5.39 8.41
CA ARG A 120 -6.69 -5.67 8.61
C ARG A 120 -6.41 -5.83 10.10
N ASN A 121 -5.67 -6.88 10.44
CA ASN A 121 -5.23 -7.09 11.82
C ASN A 121 -3.96 -6.26 12.10
N LEU A 122 -4.15 -4.94 12.17
CA LEU A 122 -3.14 -3.91 12.40
C LEU A 122 -3.46 -3.19 13.72
N ARG A 123 -2.45 -2.61 14.36
CA ARG A 123 -2.63 -1.60 15.42
C ARG A 123 -1.92 -0.34 14.99
N PHE A 124 -2.58 0.80 15.13
CA PHE A 124 -2.09 2.08 14.63
C PHE A 124 -2.07 3.14 15.75
N GLY A 125 -1.04 3.98 15.75
CA GLY A 125 -0.94 5.18 16.56
C GLY A 125 -0.36 6.33 15.74
N GLU A 126 -1.04 7.47 15.75
CA GLU A 126 -0.62 8.73 15.11
C GLU A 126 -0.18 9.73 16.18
N PHE A 127 1.07 10.18 16.10
CA PHE A 127 1.69 11.00 17.13
C PHE A 127 1.18 12.45 17.16
N GLU A 128 0.45 12.89 16.14
CA GLU A 128 -0.25 14.19 16.16
C GLU A 128 -1.28 14.27 17.29
N ALA A 129 -1.93 13.15 17.64
CA ALA A 129 -2.96 13.12 18.68
C ALA A 129 -2.38 12.97 20.10
N GLN A 130 -1.25 12.28 20.25
CA GLN A 130 -0.60 11.98 21.52
C GLN A 130 0.85 11.52 21.30
N ASN A 131 1.74 11.78 22.25
CA ASN A 131 3.17 11.48 22.11
C ASN A 131 3.58 10.06 22.53
N HIS A 132 2.66 9.24 23.06
CA HIS A 132 2.95 7.88 23.53
C HIS A 132 1.84 6.92 23.11
N PHE A 133 2.19 5.71 22.67
CA PHE A 133 1.25 4.63 22.39
C PHE A 133 1.72 3.31 23.00
N SER A 134 0.76 2.55 23.54
CA SER A 134 0.97 1.13 23.89
C SER A 134 0.09 0.27 22.99
N LEU A 135 0.70 -0.33 21.98
CA LEU A 135 0.03 -1.14 20.96
C LEU A 135 0.31 -2.62 21.21
N LYS A 136 -0.70 -3.48 21.04
CA LYS A 136 -0.53 -4.92 21.21
C LYS A 136 -1.15 -5.68 20.04
N LEU A 137 -0.32 -6.46 19.38
CA LEU A 137 -0.74 -7.41 18.35
C LEU A 137 -0.18 -8.79 18.72
N GLU A 138 -1.07 -9.77 18.78
CA GLU A 138 -0.74 -11.12 19.23
C GLU A 138 -0.03 -11.12 20.61
N LYS A 139 1.19 -11.68 20.68
CA LYS A 139 2.01 -11.73 21.90
C LYS A 139 2.92 -10.51 22.07
N LEU A 140 3.12 -9.71 21.01
CA LEU A 140 4.00 -8.55 21.04
C LEU A 140 3.23 -7.32 21.54
N ARG A 141 3.74 -6.71 22.60
CA ARG A 141 3.34 -5.37 23.04
C ARG A 141 4.46 -4.41 22.71
N VAL A 142 4.11 -3.26 22.16
CA VAL A 142 5.01 -2.20 21.75
C VAL A 142 4.61 -0.94 22.51
N ASP A 143 5.56 -0.36 23.23
CA ASP A 143 5.45 0.98 23.77
C ASP A 143 6.26 1.90 22.85
N ALA A 144 5.64 2.93 22.30
CA ALA A 144 6.25 3.83 21.33
C ALA A 144 6.09 5.29 21.78
N ASP A 145 7.17 6.04 21.75
CA ASP A 145 7.28 7.40 22.28
C ASP A 145 7.85 8.35 21.22
N LEU A 146 7.15 9.44 20.95
CA LEU A 146 7.67 10.56 20.19
C LEU A 146 8.46 11.47 21.13
N ILE A 147 9.78 11.50 20.95
CA ILE A 147 10.70 12.34 21.73
C ILE A 147 11.06 13.54 20.87
N THR A 148 10.80 14.74 21.37
CA THR A 148 11.19 16.00 20.72
C THR A 148 12.25 16.70 21.55
N GLU A 149 13.37 17.05 20.92
CA GLU A 149 14.53 17.67 21.55
C GLU A 149 14.90 18.96 20.81
N GLN A 150 15.37 19.96 21.57
CA GLN A 150 15.87 21.20 21.01
C GLN A 150 17.28 20.97 20.45
N ALA A 151 17.46 21.13 19.14
CA ALA A 151 18.73 20.96 18.45
C ALA A 151 19.66 22.18 18.63
N ASP A 152 19.12 23.40 18.59
CA ASP A 152 19.81 24.63 18.96
C ASP A 152 18.99 25.39 20.04
N PRO A 153 19.53 25.56 21.26
CA PRO A 153 18.87 26.30 22.32
C PRO A 153 18.48 27.75 21.97
N ASN A 154 19.07 28.33 20.93
CA ASN A 154 18.85 29.72 20.52
C ASN A 154 17.92 29.88 19.30
N ASP A 155 17.53 28.78 18.65
CA ASP A 155 16.59 28.78 17.53
C ASP A 155 15.34 28.01 17.92
N GLU A 156 14.23 28.71 18.20
CA GLU A 156 12.97 28.10 18.63
C GLU A 156 12.38 27.09 17.62
N PHE A 157 12.79 27.18 16.35
CA PHE A 157 12.37 26.27 15.29
C PHE A 157 13.27 25.04 15.17
N SER A 158 14.41 25.02 15.86
CA SER A 158 15.35 23.89 15.86
C SER A 158 14.90 22.76 16.77
N LYS A 159 13.79 22.11 16.42
CA LYS A 159 13.35 20.91 17.12
C LYS A 159 13.59 19.71 16.24
N ASN A 160 14.31 18.73 16.79
CA ASN A 160 14.41 17.40 16.19
C ASN A 160 13.41 16.49 16.90
N SER A 161 12.84 15.56 16.15
CA SER A 161 12.10 14.43 16.73
C SER A 161 12.80 13.12 16.45
N LYS A 162 12.57 12.15 17.32
CA LYS A 162 12.83 10.74 17.09
C LYS A 162 11.69 9.91 17.69
N VAL A 163 11.44 8.75 17.11
CA VAL A 163 10.50 7.77 17.64
C VAL A 163 11.30 6.68 18.36
N GLN A 164 11.09 6.54 19.67
CA GLN A 164 11.60 5.41 20.43
C GLN A 164 10.54 4.31 20.46
N VAL A 165 10.94 3.07 20.22
CA VAL A 165 10.06 1.90 20.22
C VAL A 165 10.66 0.81 21.09
N VAL A 166 9.91 0.37 22.10
CA VAL A 166 10.28 -0.69 23.03
C VAL A 166 9.31 -1.86 22.92
N GLY A 167 9.84 -3.03 22.57
CA GLY A 167 9.07 -4.25 22.41
C GLY A 167 9.10 -5.15 23.64
N TRP A 168 7.96 -5.79 23.93
CA TRP A 168 7.77 -6.66 25.08
C TRP A 168 7.05 -7.96 24.71
N ILE A 169 7.51 -9.08 25.27
CA ILE A 169 6.80 -10.36 25.26
C ILE A 169 6.50 -10.74 26.71
N GLY A 170 5.22 -10.71 27.08
CA GLY A 170 4.83 -10.75 28.49
C GLY A 170 5.41 -9.55 29.24
N GLN A 171 6.28 -9.82 30.22
CA GLN A 171 6.99 -8.78 30.99
C GLN A 171 8.44 -8.58 30.53
N ASN A 172 8.93 -9.38 29.58
CA ASN A 172 10.32 -9.32 29.14
C ASN A 172 10.46 -8.30 28.01
N LYS A 173 11.36 -7.32 28.19
CA LYS A 173 11.78 -6.43 27.11
C LYS A 173 12.58 -7.24 26.10
N VAL A 174 12.17 -7.22 24.84
CA VAL A 174 12.79 -8.02 23.77
C VAL A 174 13.56 -7.17 22.76
N PHE A 175 13.23 -5.89 22.63
CA PHE A 175 14.02 -4.92 21.86
C PHE A 175 13.79 -3.48 22.33
N SER A 176 14.67 -2.58 21.90
CA SER A 176 14.56 -1.14 22.07
C SER A 176 15.27 -0.48 20.89
N PHE A 177 14.55 0.25 20.05
CA PHE A 177 15.10 0.98 18.91
C PHE A 177 14.68 2.44 18.95
N GLU A 178 15.46 3.28 18.30
CA GLU A 178 15.17 4.70 18.09
C GLU A 178 15.44 5.04 16.63
N THR A 179 14.58 5.85 16.02
CA THR A 179 14.87 6.42 14.70
C THR A 179 15.92 7.51 14.82
N GLU A 180 16.64 7.78 13.74
CA GLU A 180 17.57 8.91 13.70
C GLU A 180 16.81 10.24 13.93
N PRO A 181 17.35 11.15 14.77
CA PRO A 181 16.76 12.46 14.97
C PRO A 181 16.67 13.25 13.67
N SER A 182 15.50 13.80 13.36
CA SER A 182 15.33 14.67 12.18
C SER A 182 14.42 15.86 12.46
N TYR A 183 14.60 16.93 11.69
CA TYR A 183 14.04 18.28 11.88
C TYR A 183 12.53 18.38 11.58
N PHE A 184 11.72 17.40 12.00
CA PHE A 184 10.33 17.32 11.57
C PHE A 184 9.31 16.98 12.68
N PRO A 185 9.47 17.42 13.94
CA PRO A 185 8.51 17.11 15.01
C PRO A 185 7.09 17.61 14.74
N GLN A 186 6.95 18.67 13.93
CA GLN A 186 5.67 19.25 13.57
C GLN A 186 4.91 18.50 12.48
N TYR A 187 5.56 17.52 11.83
CA TYR A 187 4.97 16.75 10.75
C TYR A 187 4.51 15.37 11.26
N GLY A 188 3.48 14.82 10.59
CA GLY A 188 2.82 13.56 10.99
C GLY A 188 3.82 12.41 11.13
N GLN A 189 3.65 11.65 12.21
CA GLN A 189 4.50 10.50 12.52
C GLN A 189 3.60 9.41 13.08
N SER A 190 3.79 8.18 12.62
CA SER A 190 2.97 7.07 13.09
C SER A 190 3.78 5.83 13.37
N VAL A 191 3.15 4.97 14.17
CA VAL A 191 3.61 3.64 14.49
C VAL A 191 2.50 2.64 14.24
N GLU A 192 2.87 1.55 13.60
CA GLU A 192 1.99 0.47 13.18
C GLU A 192 2.54 -0.86 13.70
N VAL A 193 1.71 -1.71 14.30
CA VAL A 193 2.08 -3.10 14.62
C VAL A 193 1.25 -4.03 13.75
N ILE A 194 1.92 -4.75 12.85
CA ILE A 194 1.28 -5.49 11.75
C ILE A 194 2.07 -6.75 11.39
N ARG A 195 1.39 -7.78 10.92
CA ARG A 195 2.02 -9.02 10.46
C ARG A 195 2.38 -8.89 8.96
N LEU A 196 3.66 -8.71 8.66
CA LEU A 196 4.20 -8.58 7.29
C LEU A 196 4.97 -9.82 6.85
N ALA A 197 5.76 -10.40 7.76
CA ALA A 197 6.52 -11.62 7.51
C ALA A 197 5.93 -12.78 8.32
N ARG A 198 5.55 -13.87 7.64
CA ARG A 198 5.07 -15.10 8.32
C ARG A 198 6.22 -15.96 8.85
N GLU A 199 7.40 -15.77 8.30
CA GLU A 199 8.62 -16.50 8.62
C GLU A 199 9.18 -16.07 9.99
N THR A 200 8.75 -14.92 10.51
CA THR A 200 9.10 -14.42 11.85
C THR A 200 8.10 -14.89 12.90
N GLU A 201 8.56 -15.07 14.13
CA GLU A 201 7.69 -15.51 15.22
C GLU A 201 6.67 -14.41 15.60
N PHE A 202 7.11 -13.15 15.60
CA PHE A 202 6.31 -12.01 16.04
C PHE A 202 5.95 -11.06 14.88
N PRO A 203 4.87 -10.27 15.03
CA PRO A 203 4.54 -9.21 14.09
C PRO A 203 5.64 -8.14 14.02
N GLN A 204 5.62 -7.38 12.94
CA GLN A 204 6.51 -6.26 12.69
C GLN A 204 5.98 -4.97 13.29
N VAL A 205 6.89 -4.02 13.51
CA VAL A 205 6.54 -2.64 13.84
C VAL A 205 7.01 -1.75 12.71
N VAL A 206 6.10 -1.02 12.08
CA VAL A 206 6.42 -0.02 11.07
C VAL A 206 6.36 1.36 11.69
N ILE A 207 7.40 2.15 11.48
CA ILE A 207 7.46 3.55 11.86
C ILE A 207 7.44 4.36 10.57
N LYS A 208 6.55 5.34 10.48
CA LYS A 208 6.42 6.24 9.33
C LYS A 208 6.61 7.66 9.79
N ARG A 209 7.47 8.41 9.10
CA ARG A 209 7.83 9.77 9.48
C ARG A 209 7.74 10.67 8.27
N PHE A 210 6.82 11.63 8.35
CA PHE A 210 6.70 12.63 7.31
C PHE A 210 7.81 13.69 7.47
N THR A 211 8.58 13.93 6.42
CA THR A 211 9.72 14.86 6.45
C THR A 211 9.36 16.28 6.04
N GLY A 212 8.08 16.62 5.86
CA GLY A 212 7.64 17.99 5.56
C GLY A 212 7.87 18.47 4.12
N GLY A 213 8.28 17.59 3.20
CA GLY A 213 8.40 17.92 1.78
C GLY A 213 7.06 18.31 1.14
N ALA A 214 7.11 19.13 0.08
CA ALA A 214 5.91 19.63 -0.61
C ALA A 214 4.98 18.52 -1.15
N HIS A 215 5.52 17.32 -1.34
CA HIS A 215 4.80 16.13 -1.81
C HIS A 215 4.86 14.99 -0.82
N CYS A 216 4.88 15.31 0.46
CA CYS A 216 4.67 14.31 1.50
C CYS A 216 5.75 13.22 1.61
N CYS A 217 7.06 13.51 1.43
CA CYS A 217 8.11 12.50 1.52
C CYS A 217 8.07 11.74 2.87
N VAL A 218 7.75 10.45 2.84
CA VAL A 218 7.62 9.60 4.04
C VAL A 218 8.82 8.68 4.17
N GLU A 219 9.57 8.83 5.25
CA GLU A 219 10.59 7.87 5.69
C GLU A 219 9.95 6.72 6.45
N GLN A 220 10.48 5.52 6.25
CA GLN A 220 9.90 4.31 6.81
C GLN A 220 10.96 3.39 7.41
N GLN A 221 10.70 2.91 8.61
CA GLN A 221 11.54 1.89 9.24
C GLN A 221 10.67 0.73 9.68
N ILE A 222 11.20 -0.49 9.57
CA ILE A 222 10.49 -1.70 9.96
C ILE A 222 11.33 -2.45 10.98
N ILE A 223 10.80 -2.63 12.19
CA ILE A 223 11.39 -3.48 13.22
C ILE A 223 10.85 -4.90 13.02
N THR A 224 11.75 -5.85 12.84
CA THR A 224 11.44 -7.24 12.49
C THR A 224 12.49 -8.20 13.09
N GLN A 225 12.31 -9.49 12.89
CA GLN A 225 13.29 -10.51 13.24
C GLN A 225 14.07 -10.95 12.01
N ASN A 226 15.39 -11.04 12.13
CA ASN A 226 16.24 -11.68 11.13
C ASN A 226 16.12 -13.21 11.16
N ARG A 227 16.85 -13.91 10.29
CA ARG A 227 16.83 -15.38 10.20
C ARG A 227 17.26 -16.10 11.48
N GLU A 228 18.09 -15.48 12.31
CA GLU A 228 18.51 -16.00 13.62
C GLU A 228 17.48 -15.71 14.74
N GLY A 229 16.39 -15.00 14.43
CA GLY A 229 15.36 -14.60 15.39
C GLY A 229 15.69 -13.35 16.20
N SER A 230 16.81 -12.68 15.90
CA SER A 230 17.22 -11.43 16.55
C SER A 230 16.42 -10.25 15.99
N TRP A 231 16.03 -9.32 16.87
CA TRP A 231 15.35 -8.11 16.46
C TRP A 231 16.32 -7.14 15.77
N VAL A 232 15.89 -6.59 14.64
CA VAL A 232 16.61 -5.60 13.84
C VAL A 232 15.63 -4.53 13.35
N MET A 233 16.16 -3.35 13.02
CA MET A 233 15.41 -2.30 12.33
C MET A 233 15.97 -2.16 10.92
N VAL A 234 15.11 -2.34 9.92
CA VAL A 234 15.45 -2.22 8.51
C VAL A 234 14.88 -0.92 7.95
N GLN A 235 15.63 -0.30 7.04
CA GLN A 235 15.22 0.93 6.37
C GLN A 235 14.36 0.57 5.15
N GLY A 236 13.13 1.07 5.12
CA GLY A 236 12.27 1.02 3.93
C GLY A 236 12.55 2.17 2.98
N ALA A 237 11.82 2.20 1.86
CA ALA A 237 11.91 3.30 0.90
C ALA A 237 11.44 4.64 1.49
N VAL A 238 12.09 5.72 1.05
CA VAL A 238 11.58 7.08 1.21
C VAL A 238 10.65 7.36 0.03
N LEU A 239 9.37 7.52 0.31
CA LEU A 239 8.33 7.57 -0.72
C LEU A 239 7.74 8.97 -0.83
N ASP A 240 7.61 9.45 -2.06
CA ASP A 240 6.85 10.66 -2.37
C ASP A 240 5.36 10.34 -2.50
N GLY A 241 4.51 11.22 -1.98
CA GLY A 241 3.06 11.10 -2.00
C GLY A 241 2.51 10.13 -0.94
N GLY A 242 1.29 10.42 -0.49
CA GLY A 242 0.54 9.54 0.43
C GLY A 242 1.12 9.46 1.84
N TYR A 243 0.91 8.31 2.49
CA TYR A 243 1.31 8.01 3.88
C TYR A 243 2.37 6.89 3.95
N GLY A 244 3.25 6.81 2.96
CA GLY A 244 4.25 5.73 2.83
C GLY A 244 3.64 4.43 2.28
N TYR A 245 4.17 3.28 2.70
CA TYR A 245 3.65 1.97 2.29
C TYR A 245 2.20 1.79 2.72
N SER A 246 1.39 1.33 1.79
CA SER A 246 0.17 0.58 2.07
C SER A 246 0.50 -0.91 2.24
N PHE A 247 -0.42 -1.68 2.83
CA PHE A 247 -0.19 -3.09 3.16
C PHE A 247 -1.32 -3.97 2.66
N GLU A 248 -1.13 -4.76 1.61
CA GLU A 248 -2.22 -5.53 0.99
C GLU A 248 -1.78 -6.97 0.71
N ASP A 249 -2.68 -7.93 0.90
CA ASP A 249 -2.46 -9.34 0.54
C ASP A 249 -2.85 -9.51 -0.92
N LEU A 250 -1.91 -9.19 -1.82
CA LEU A 250 -2.14 -9.15 -3.26
C LEU A 250 -2.07 -10.55 -3.90
N ASP A 251 -1.36 -11.48 -3.27
CA ASP A 251 -1.23 -12.87 -3.74
C ASP A 251 -2.20 -13.87 -3.05
N GLY A 252 -2.87 -13.44 -1.98
CA GLY A 252 -3.83 -14.25 -1.22
C GLY A 252 -3.16 -15.30 -0.33
N ASP A 253 -1.87 -15.15 -0.02
CA ASP A 253 -1.11 -16.11 0.78
C ASP A 253 -1.23 -15.87 2.30
N GLY A 254 -2.00 -14.84 2.69
CA GLY A 254 -2.25 -14.47 4.07
C GLY A 254 -1.16 -13.62 4.71
N THR A 255 -0.16 -13.19 3.95
CA THR A 255 0.79 -12.14 4.32
C THR A 255 0.52 -10.86 3.54
N LEU A 256 0.99 -9.72 4.06
CA LEU A 256 0.75 -8.43 3.41
C LEU A 256 2.02 -8.00 2.70
N GLU A 257 1.89 -7.62 1.43
CA GLU A 257 2.90 -6.92 0.67
C GLU A 257 2.99 -5.45 1.07
N LEU A 258 4.19 -4.88 0.92
CA LEU A 258 4.46 -3.45 1.03
C LEU A 258 4.16 -2.83 -0.34
N VAL A 259 3.13 -2.00 -0.38
CA VAL A 259 2.57 -1.50 -1.64
C VAL A 259 2.75 0.02 -1.71
N SER A 260 3.40 0.49 -2.76
CA SER A 260 3.64 1.90 -3.04
C SER A 260 3.47 2.22 -4.53
N ALA A 261 3.76 3.46 -4.92
CA ALA A 261 4.04 3.80 -6.31
C ALA A 261 5.55 3.80 -6.56
N ASP A 262 5.98 3.52 -7.79
CA ASP A 262 7.39 3.66 -8.17
C ASP A 262 7.75 5.15 -8.29
N SER A 263 8.24 5.73 -7.20
CA SER A 263 8.54 7.17 -7.10
C SER A 263 9.54 7.66 -8.15
N SER A 264 10.27 6.76 -8.83
CA SER A 264 11.18 7.14 -9.92
C SER A 264 10.48 7.71 -11.16
N PHE A 265 9.15 7.59 -11.26
CA PHE A 265 8.34 8.24 -12.30
C PHE A 265 7.91 9.67 -11.96
N PHE A 266 7.93 10.05 -10.67
CA PHE A 266 7.60 11.42 -10.28
C PHE A 266 8.66 12.37 -10.82
N TYR A 267 8.22 13.47 -11.43
CA TYR A 267 9.07 14.48 -12.08
C TYR A 267 9.88 14.00 -13.28
N LEU A 268 9.73 12.75 -13.72
CA LEU A 268 10.56 12.24 -14.80
C LEU A 268 10.08 12.70 -16.17
N PHE A 269 8.77 12.63 -16.41
CA PHE A 269 8.14 12.93 -17.71
C PHE A 269 6.97 13.92 -17.61
N ALA A 270 6.74 14.50 -16.43
CA ALA A 270 5.73 15.51 -16.16
C ALA A 270 6.06 16.22 -14.84
N PRO A 271 5.49 17.41 -14.55
CA PRO A 271 5.50 17.93 -13.18
C PRO A 271 4.80 16.94 -12.23
N TYR A 272 5.02 17.04 -10.92
CA TYR A 272 4.43 16.12 -9.94
C TYR A 272 2.92 15.90 -10.14
N ALA A 273 2.16 16.99 -10.29
CA ALA A 273 0.70 16.94 -10.48
C ALA A 273 0.26 16.25 -11.79
N GLY A 274 1.13 16.16 -12.79
CA GLY A 274 0.88 15.42 -14.04
C GLY A 274 1.60 14.07 -14.10
N SER A 275 2.32 13.69 -13.04
CA SER A 275 3.04 12.43 -12.97
C SER A 275 2.07 11.30 -12.63
N PHE A 276 2.16 10.21 -13.37
CA PHE A 276 1.58 8.93 -13.01
C PHE A 276 2.74 7.99 -12.72
N ALA A 277 2.64 7.24 -11.64
CA ALA A 277 3.65 6.27 -11.23
C ALA A 277 2.97 4.90 -11.11
N PRO A 278 3.55 3.84 -11.69
CA PRO A 278 2.96 2.51 -11.61
C PRO A 278 3.04 1.99 -10.17
N LEU A 279 2.11 1.12 -9.78
CA LEU A 279 2.17 0.30 -8.56
C LEU A 279 3.58 -0.27 -8.38
N TYR A 280 4.03 -0.43 -7.16
CA TYR A 280 5.30 -1.07 -6.84
C TYR A 280 5.10 -1.94 -5.61
N ILE A 281 5.44 -3.21 -5.75
CA ILE A 281 5.16 -4.25 -4.76
C ILE A 281 6.47 -4.79 -4.23
N GLU A 282 6.62 -4.73 -2.92
CA GLU A 282 7.74 -5.33 -2.18
C GLU A 282 7.20 -6.30 -1.13
N LYS A 283 8.02 -7.28 -0.74
CA LYS A 283 7.69 -8.24 0.32
C LYS A 283 8.81 -8.28 1.35
N LEU A 284 8.44 -8.33 2.63
CA LEU A 284 9.41 -8.48 3.72
C LEU A 284 9.61 -9.95 4.06
N TYR A 285 10.83 -10.44 3.91
CA TYR A 285 11.24 -11.77 4.33
C TYR A 285 12.27 -11.64 5.44
N TYR A 286 11.89 -11.99 6.68
CA TYR A 286 12.71 -11.71 7.87
C TYR A 286 13.07 -10.22 7.96
N ASP A 287 14.30 -9.87 7.59
CA ASP A 287 14.92 -8.55 7.57
C ASP A 287 15.31 -8.06 6.17
N GLU A 288 14.80 -8.70 5.12
CA GLU A 288 15.06 -8.34 3.73
C GLU A 288 13.76 -7.86 3.04
N ILE A 289 13.77 -6.63 2.54
CA ILE A 289 12.69 -6.11 1.68
C ILE A 289 13.06 -6.45 0.23
N THR A 290 12.22 -7.22 -0.45
CA THR A 290 12.48 -7.74 -1.79
C THR A 290 11.46 -7.20 -2.79
N ASP A 291 11.94 -6.71 -3.93
CA ASP A 291 11.12 -6.39 -5.11
C ASP A 291 10.51 -7.69 -5.69
N VAL A 292 9.18 -7.73 -5.79
CA VAL A 292 8.43 -8.87 -6.32
C VAL A 292 7.61 -8.52 -7.57
N ASN A 293 7.89 -7.39 -8.22
CA ASN A 293 7.10 -6.86 -9.33
C ASN A 293 7.13 -7.73 -10.61
N MET A 294 8.06 -8.66 -10.71
CA MET A 294 8.16 -9.61 -11.84
C MET A 294 7.52 -10.96 -11.57
N ASP A 295 7.02 -11.20 -10.35
CA ASP A 295 6.46 -12.49 -9.98
C ASP A 295 5.05 -12.65 -10.59
N PRO A 296 4.76 -13.78 -11.29
CA PRO A 296 3.48 -13.95 -11.99
C PRO A 296 2.24 -13.86 -11.09
N VAL A 297 2.40 -14.15 -9.80
CA VAL A 297 1.31 -14.12 -8.82
C VAL A 297 0.73 -12.70 -8.63
N TYR A 298 1.53 -11.66 -8.86
CA TYR A 298 1.12 -10.26 -8.72
C TYR A 298 0.60 -9.64 -10.03
N GLN A 299 0.62 -10.37 -11.16
CA GLN A 299 0.04 -9.87 -12.41
C GLN A 299 -1.42 -9.41 -12.31
N PRO A 300 -2.31 -10.06 -11.53
CA PRO A 300 -3.68 -9.58 -11.35
C PRO A 300 -3.74 -8.14 -10.83
N ALA A 301 -2.85 -7.75 -9.91
CA ALA A 301 -2.78 -6.37 -9.39
C ALA A 301 -2.40 -5.37 -10.48
N PHE A 302 -1.38 -5.67 -11.30
CA PHE A 302 -1.00 -4.81 -12.42
C PHE A 302 -2.07 -4.74 -13.52
N ARG A 303 -2.81 -5.83 -13.77
CA ARG A 303 -3.94 -5.80 -14.72
C ARG A 303 -5.08 -4.91 -14.21
N LYS A 304 -5.36 -4.98 -12.91
CA LYS A 304 -6.38 -4.14 -12.27
C LYS A 304 -6.02 -2.66 -12.38
N GLU A 305 -4.78 -2.30 -12.05
CA GLU A 305 -4.32 -0.91 -12.18
C GLU A 305 -4.28 -0.44 -13.64
N LEU A 306 -3.81 -1.27 -14.58
CA LEU A 306 -3.83 -0.93 -16.00
C LEU A 306 -5.27 -0.66 -16.48
N ALA A 307 -6.22 -1.51 -16.10
CA ALA A 307 -7.63 -1.32 -16.45
C ALA A 307 -8.17 0.00 -15.87
N TYR A 308 -7.81 0.34 -14.63
CA TYR A 308 -8.17 1.62 -14.02
C TYR A 308 -7.60 2.82 -14.80
N LEU A 309 -6.32 2.78 -15.19
CA LEU A 309 -5.72 3.85 -16.00
C LEU A 309 -6.40 3.99 -17.37
N GLU A 310 -6.76 2.87 -18.00
CA GLU A 310 -7.44 2.87 -19.30
C GLU A 310 -8.89 3.35 -19.19
N GLU A 311 -9.59 3.07 -18.09
CA GLU A 311 -10.90 3.61 -17.78
C GLU A 311 -10.83 5.13 -17.54
N LEU A 312 -9.84 5.59 -16.77
CA LEU A 312 -9.59 7.00 -16.52
C LEU A 312 -9.34 7.76 -17.83
N ALA A 313 -8.45 7.25 -18.70
CA ALA A 313 -8.22 7.81 -20.03
C ALA A 313 -9.40 7.56 -21.00
N GLY A 314 -10.31 6.66 -20.62
CA GLY A 314 -11.62 6.46 -21.22
C GLY A 314 -12.51 7.68 -21.03
N ALA A 315 -12.59 8.16 -19.79
CA ALA A 315 -13.35 9.34 -19.38
C ALA A 315 -12.65 10.66 -19.75
N GLU A 316 -11.32 10.73 -19.59
CA GLU A 316 -10.50 11.90 -19.89
C GLU A 316 -9.54 11.62 -21.06
N LYS A 317 -10.02 11.89 -22.28
CA LYS A 317 -9.27 11.57 -23.50
C LYS A 317 -7.93 12.30 -23.65
N SER A 318 -7.76 13.46 -22.99
CA SER A 318 -6.52 14.25 -23.00
C SER A 318 -5.32 13.48 -22.45
N LEU A 319 -5.54 12.56 -21.51
CA LEU A 319 -4.46 11.78 -20.87
C LEU A 319 -3.62 10.98 -21.87
N TRP A 320 -4.21 10.57 -23.00
CA TRP A 320 -3.47 9.87 -24.05
C TRP A 320 -2.38 10.70 -24.72
N GLY A 321 -2.32 12.02 -24.50
CA GLY A 321 -1.22 12.87 -24.95
C GLY A 321 -0.26 13.30 -23.85
N GLU A 322 -0.48 12.88 -22.59
CA GLU A 322 0.33 13.32 -21.46
C GLU A 322 1.48 12.35 -21.21
N ASN A 323 2.73 12.83 -21.27
CA ASN A 323 3.91 11.96 -21.21
C ASN A 323 4.03 11.22 -19.87
N GLY A 324 3.63 11.86 -18.75
CA GLY A 324 3.56 11.23 -17.43
C GLY A 324 2.60 10.03 -17.40
N PHE A 325 1.40 10.19 -17.96
CA PHE A 325 0.42 9.11 -18.08
C PHE A 325 0.93 7.98 -18.99
N LEU A 326 1.44 8.33 -20.18
CA LEU A 326 1.95 7.38 -21.16
C LEU A 326 3.12 6.55 -20.61
N ALA A 327 3.99 7.16 -19.80
CA ALA A 327 5.11 6.48 -19.16
C ALA A 327 4.63 5.41 -18.17
N CYS A 328 3.70 5.74 -17.28
CA CYS A 328 3.11 4.79 -16.33
C CYS A 328 2.38 3.65 -17.05
N TRP A 329 1.53 3.99 -18.03
CA TRP A 329 0.80 3.00 -18.81
C TRP A 329 1.74 2.04 -19.55
N ALA A 330 2.83 2.54 -20.14
CA ALA A 330 3.84 1.69 -20.78
C ALA A 330 4.57 0.80 -19.77
N ALA A 331 4.85 1.30 -18.57
CA ALA A 331 5.50 0.56 -17.50
C ALA A 331 4.63 -0.63 -17.02
N LEU A 332 3.34 -0.41 -16.77
CA LEU A 332 2.43 -1.50 -16.39
C LEU A 332 2.29 -2.56 -17.49
N ARG A 333 2.17 -2.13 -18.75
CA ARG A 333 2.18 -3.06 -19.89
C ARG A 333 3.49 -3.83 -20.01
N ALA A 334 4.62 -3.21 -19.65
CA ALA A 334 5.91 -3.89 -19.62
C ALA A 334 5.96 -5.03 -18.60
N ARG A 335 5.44 -4.82 -17.38
CA ARG A 335 5.31 -5.88 -16.38
C ARG A 335 4.38 -7.01 -16.81
N LEU A 336 3.40 -6.69 -17.65
CA LEU A 336 2.47 -7.66 -18.23
C LEU A 336 3.00 -8.33 -19.50
N GLY A 337 4.26 -8.08 -19.88
CA GLY A 337 4.96 -8.75 -20.99
C GLY A 337 4.85 -8.06 -22.35
N ASP A 338 4.27 -6.86 -22.41
CA ASP A 338 3.97 -6.15 -23.67
C ASP A 338 4.73 -4.81 -23.81
N GLY A 339 5.89 -4.72 -23.14
CA GLY A 339 6.58 -3.45 -22.89
C GLY A 339 7.07 -2.73 -24.14
N MET A 340 7.73 -3.41 -25.08
CA MET A 340 8.25 -2.75 -26.28
C MET A 340 7.14 -2.22 -27.20
N ALA A 341 6.03 -2.95 -27.32
CA ALA A 341 4.89 -2.47 -28.08
C ALA A 341 4.20 -1.30 -27.36
N ALA A 342 4.16 -1.32 -26.03
CA ALA A 342 3.63 -0.21 -25.24
C ALA A 342 4.49 1.05 -25.35
N VAL A 343 5.82 0.93 -25.34
CA VAL A 343 6.75 2.05 -25.59
C VAL A 343 6.54 2.65 -26.98
N ALA A 344 6.36 1.82 -28.01
CA ALA A 344 6.09 2.30 -29.37
C ALA A 344 4.76 3.09 -29.43
N GLN A 345 3.69 2.57 -28.81
CA GLN A 345 2.40 3.27 -28.75
C GLN A 345 2.47 4.55 -27.92
N ALA A 346 3.20 4.55 -26.80
CA ALA A 346 3.45 5.74 -26.01
C ALA A 346 4.21 6.79 -26.83
N THR A 347 5.20 6.37 -27.61
CA THR A 347 5.97 7.23 -28.50
C THR A 347 5.10 7.93 -29.55
N GLU A 348 4.22 7.19 -30.22
CA GLU A 348 3.32 7.73 -31.25
C GLU A 348 2.37 8.81 -30.71
N ARG A 349 2.01 8.73 -29.43
CA ARG A 349 1.08 9.64 -28.77
C ARG A 349 1.76 10.74 -27.96
N SER A 350 3.05 10.59 -27.69
CA SER A 350 3.81 11.51 -26.86
C SER A 350 3.87 12.92 -27.42
N ARG A 351 3.95 13.89 -26.51
CA ARG A 351 4.05 15.30 -26.82
C ARG A 351 5.50 15.76 -26.77
N SER A 352 5.96 16.39 -27.84
CA SER A 352 7.32 16.93 -27.91
C SER A 352 7.48 18.28 -27.22
N ASP A 353 6.38 18.96 -26.86
CA ASP A 353 6.40 20.28 -26.21
C ASP A 353 6.51 20.21 -24.68
N GLN A 354 6.55 19.02 -24.08
CA GLN A 354 6.82 18.79 -22.65
C GLN A 354 8.33 18.61 -22.41
N GLU A 355 9.12 19.57 -22.88
CA GLU A 355 10.58 19.49 -22.90
C GLU A 355 11.25 19.69 -21.52
N ASP A 356 10.52 20.23 -20.54
CA ASP A 356 11.05 20.51 -19.21
C ASP A 356 11.19 19.25 -18.34
N PHE A 357 10.53 18.15 -18.72
CA PHE A 357 10.54 16.89 -17.97
C PHE A 357 11.04 15.76 -18.85
N ARG A 358 12.35 15.47 -18.73
CA ARG A 358 13.03 14.44 -19.52
C ARG A 358 13.98 13.65 -18.65
N LYS A 359 14.20 12.39 -19.04
CA LYS A 359 15.32 11.63 -18.51
C LYS A 359 16.63 12.18 -19.07
N TYR A 360 17.59 12.37 -18.19
CA TYR A 360 18.94 12.75 -18.54
C TYR A 360 19.86 11.53 -18.52
N ALA A 361 20.80 11.49 -19.46
CA ALA A 361 21.85 10.47 -19.52
C ALA A 361 23.23 11.13 -19.53
N CYS A 362 24.21 10.44 -18.98
CA CYS A 362 25.58 10.90 -19.01
C CYS A 362 26.19 10.65 -20.40
N PRO A 363 26.94 11.62 -20.96
CA PRO A 363 27.59 11.45 -22.25
C PRO A 363 28.54 10.25 -22.32
N ASP A 364 29.12 9.87 -21.19
CA ASP A 364 30.05 8.75 -21.03
C ASP A 364 29.36 7.41 -20.74
N GLY A 365 28.02 7.40 -20.67
CA GLY A 365 27.22 6.22 -20.34
C GLY A 365 27.25 5.83 -18.86
N ALA A 366 27.79 6.67 -17.97
CA ALA A 366 27.69 6.46 -16.54
C ALA A 366 26.23 6.55 -16.06
N PRO A 367 25.89 5.92 -14.92
CA PRO A 367 24.57 6.09 -14.30
C PRO A 367 24.30 7.57 -14.01
N SER A 368 23.05 8.01 -14.21
CA SER A 368 22.65 9.41 -14.01
C SER A 368 22.94 9.95 -12.61
N SER A 369 23.03 9.08 -11.59
CA SER A 369 23.40 9.45 -10.22
C SER A 369 24.86 9.91 -10.05
N LYS A 370 25.73 9.63 -11.04
CA LYS A 370 27.14 10.05 -11.08
C LYS A 370 27.40 11.09 -12.16
N CYS A 371 26.35 11.58 -12.81
CA CYS A 371 26.46 12.62 -13.82
C CYS A 371 26.82 13.95 -13.20
N ASP A 372 27.76 14.65 -13.83
CA ASP A 372 27.76 16.10 -13.75
C ASP A 372 26.56 16.63 -14.57
N TYR A 373 25.58 17.19 -13.87
CA TYR A 373 24.34 17.70 -14.47
C TYR A 373 24.60 18.75 -15.55
N GLU A 374 25.71 19.50 -15.47
CA GLU A 374 26.06 20.52 -16.48
C GLU A 374 26.31 19.91 -17.86
N ASN A 375 26.72 18.64 -17.91
CA ASN A 375 27.05 17.93 -19.15
C ASN A 375 26.00 16.86 -19.52
N ALA A 376 24.92 16.74 -18.76
CA ALA A 376 23.93 15.69 -18.98
C ALA A 376 23.11 15.94 -20.26
N VAL A 377 22.87 14.88 -21.02
CA VAL A 377 22.09 14.94 -22.27
C VAL A 377 20.63 14.63 -21.97
N ALA A 378 19.74 15.59 -22.25
CA ALA A 378 18.31 15.37 -22.18
C ALA A 378 17.88 14.40 -23.31
N LEU A 379 17.33 13.25 -22.92
CA LEU A 379 16.86 12.26 -23.88
C LEU A 379 15.45 12.62 -24.38
N PRO A 380 15.17 12.49 -25.68
CA PRO A 380 13.80 12.53 -26.18
C PRO A 380 12.93 11.50 -25.46
N PHE A 381 11.65 11.81 -25.23
CA PHE A 381 10.73 10.96 -24.47
C PHE A 381 10.81 9.46 -24.82
N PRO A 382 10.78 9.03 -26.10
CA PRO A 382 10.87 7.61 -26.45
C PRO A 382 12.15 6.92 -25.95
N VAL A 383 13.29 7.61 -26.08
CA VAL A 383 14.60 7.11 -25.66
C VAL A 383 14.69 7.13 -24.14
N GLY A 384 14.28 8.24 -23.52
CA GLY A 384 14.26 8.39 -22.07
C GLY A 384 13.38 7.33 -21.39
N LEU A 385 12.17 7.09 -21.90
CA LEU A 385 11.26 6.07 -21.39
C LEU A 385 11.88 4.68 -21.49
N THR A 386 12.42 4.33 -22.66
CA THR A 386 13.05 3.02 -22.86
C THR A 386 14.21 2.79 -21.89
N VAL A 387 15.12 3.77 -21.77
CA VAL A 387 16.27 3.67 -20.86
C VAL A 387 15.79 3.56 -19.40
N HIS A 388 14.81 4.37 -19.00
CA HIS A 388 14.26 4.29 -17.65
C HIS A 388 13.67 2.92 -17.34
N LEU A 389 12.84 2.38 -18.23
CA LEU A 389 12.23 1.06 -18.05
C LEU A 389 13.28 -0.06 -17.98
N ILE A 390 14.38 0.04 -18.71
CA ILE A 390 15.50 -0.92 -18.61
C ILE A 390 16.22 -0.79 -17.26
N GLU A 391 16.60 0.43 -16.86
CA GLU A 391 17.30 0.69 -15.59
C GLU A 391 16.49 0.26 -14.37
N ARG A 392 15.16 0.37 -14.45
CA ARG A 392 14.22 0.01 -13.39
C ARG A 392 13.70 -1.43 -13.50
N GLY A 393 14.21 -2.22 -14.45
CA GLY A 393 13.89 -3.65 -14.55
C GLY A 393 12.53 -4.00 -15.18
N TYR A 394 11.80 -3.03 -15.72
CA TYR A 394 10.53 -3.27 -16.44
C TYR A 394 10.75 -3.93 -17.80
N LEU A 395 11.87 -3.61 -18.45
CA LEU A 395 12.28 -4.20 -19.72
C LEU A 395 13.56 -5.00 -19.54
N PRO A 396 13.70 -6.16 -20.20
CA PRO A 396 14.96 -6.88 -20.19
C PRO A 396 16.05 -6.03 -20.84
N VAL A 397 17.28 -6.13 -20.31
CA VAL A 397 18.46 -5.63 -21.01
C VAL A 397 18.60 -6.46 -22.30
N GLN A 398 18.18 -5.90 -23.43
CA GLN A 398 18.49 -6.53 -24.71
C GLN A 398 20.00 -6.49 -24.90
N PRO A 399 20.68 -7.62 -25.14
CA PRO A 399 22.08 -7.56 -25.55
C PRO A 399 22.14 -6.77 -26.85
N LEU A 400 22.93 -5.68 -26.85
CA LEU A 400 23.25 -4.92 -28.05
C LEU A 400 23.67 -5.92 -29.15
N ARG A 401 22.90 -5.97 -30.23
CA ARG A 401 23.24 -6.76 -31.43
C ARG A 401 23.97 -5.90 -32.44
#